data_AF-A0A8J7LGB5-F1
#
_entry.id   AF-A0A8J7LGB5-F1
#
_cell.length_a   1.000
_cell.length_b   1.000
_cell.length_c   1.000
_cell.angle_alpha   90.00
_cell.angle_beta   90.00
_cell.angle_gamma   90.00
#
_symmetry.space_group_name_H-M   'P 1'
#
loop_
_entity.id
_entity.type
_entity.pdbx_description
1 polymer ?
#
loop_
_entity_poly.entity_id
_entity_poly.type
_entity_poly.pdbx_seq_one_letter_code
_entity_poly.pdbx_strand_id
1 'polypeptide(L)' 'MPSGWIAQLHQAALYTDEKLIFSLFVEQIPEESAYLANTLTDWVNNFRIDKVIDLTQPENNG' A
#
# COMPACT_ATOMS: atom_id res chain seq x y z
N MET A 1 -3.81 10.64 -5.88
CA MET A 1 -4.22 9.69 -4.81
C MET A 1 -4.56 10.50 -3.57
N PRO A 2 -5.68 10.25 -2.87
CA PRO A 2 -5.96 10.95 -1.61
C PRO A 2 -4.82 10.72 -0.61
N SER A 3 -4.14 11.78 -0.19
CA SER A 3 -2.88 11.69 0.56
C SER A 3 -2.99 10.90 1.89
N GLY A 4 -4.21 10.82 2.46
CA GLY A 4 -4.46 10.16 3.73
C GLY A 4 -4.35 8.63 3.73
N TRP A 5 -4.62 7.96 2.61
CA TRP A 5 -4.49 6.48 2.57
C TRP A 5 -3.08 6.02 2.25
N ILE A 6 -2.32 6.82 1.50
CA ILE A 6 -0.90 6.56 1.27
C ILE A 6 -0.14 6.54 2.60
N ALA A 7 -0.40 7.51 3.47
CA ALA A 7 0.22 7.57 4.80
C ALA A 7 -0.16 6.35 5.67
N GLN A 8 -1.44 5.94 5.64
CA GLN A 8 -1.89 4.75 6.37
C GLN A 8 -1.29 3.46 5.83
N LEU A 9 -1.21 3.33 4.50
CA LEU A 9 -0.59 2.18 3.86
C LEU A 9 0.92 2.13 4.14
N HIS A 10 1.59 3.29 4.13
CA HIS A 10 2.99 3.41 4.49
C HIS A 10 3.24 2.95 5.93
N GLN A 11 2.42 3.42 6.88
CA GLN A 11 2.52 2.96 8.26
C GLN A 11 2.25 1.45 8.39
N ALA A 12 1.19 0.95 7.76
CA ALA A 12 0.86 -0.48 7.79
C ALA A 12 2.00 -1.32 7.21
N ALA A 13 2.64 -0.86 6.13
CA ALA A 13 3.83 -1.46 5.55
C ALA A 13 5.02 -1.42 6.54
N LEU A 14 5.29 -0.29 7.19
CA LEU A 14 6.36 -0.19 8.21
C LEU A 14 6.16 -1.17 9.37
N TYR A 15 4.92 -1.38 9.81
CA TYR A 15 4.59 -2.35 10.86
C TYR A 15 4.48 -3.79 10.36
N THR A 16 4.66 -4.03 9.05
CA THR A 16 4.40 -5.33 8.41
C THR A 16 3.00 -5.86 8.76
N ASP A 17 2.03 -4.96 8.90
CA ASP A 17 0.68 -5.29 9.33
C ASP A 17 -0.17 -5.66 8.11
N GLU A 18 0.04 -6.88 7.62
CA GLU A 18 -0.58 -7.41 6.40
C GLU A 18 -2.11 -7.27 6.44
N LYS A 19 -2.72 -7.48 7.61
CA LYS A 19 -4.18 -7.36 7.78
C LYS A 19 -4.65 -5.94 7.51
N LEU A 20 -3.99 -4.96 8.13
CA LEU A 20 -4.31 -3.55 7.91
C LEU A 20 -4.07 -3.17 6.45
N ILE A 21 -2.99 -3.67 5.84
CA ILE A 21 -2.67 -3.46 4.43
C ILE A 21 -3.80 -4.00 3.52
N PHE A 22 -4.27 -5.23 3.74
CA PHE A 22 -5.38 -5.81 2.99
C PHE A 22 -6.71 -5.06 3.18
N SER A 23 -7.05 -4.69 4.42
CA SER A 23 -8.25 -3.88 4.70
C SER A 23 -8.20 -2.54 3.96
N LEU A 24 -7.05 -1.86 3.99
CA LEU A 24 -6.86 -0.61 3.27
C LEU A 24 -7.00 -0.79 1.75
N PHE A 25 -6.48 -1.88 1.18
CA PHE A 25 -6.65 -2.16 -0.25
C PHE A 25 -8.12 -2.33 -0.63
N VAL A 26 -8.88 -3.08 0.17
CA VAL A 26 -10.29 -3.35 -0.13
C VAL A 26 -11.16 -2.11 0.07
N GLU A 27 -10.90 -1.29 1.08
CA GLU A 27 -11.69 -0.08 1.35
C GLU A 27 -11.34 1.09 0.44
N GLN A 28 -10.05 1.26 0.10
CA GLN A 28 -9.56 2.47 -0.57
C GLN A 28 -9.33 2.30 -2.07
N ILE A 29 -9.17 1.07 -2.57
CA ILE A 29 -8.93 0.82 -4.00
C ILE A 29 -10.26 0.53 -4.68
N PRO A 30 -10.74 1.43 -5.58
CA PRO A 30 -11.94 1.15 -6.35
C PRO A 30 -11.71 -0.06 -7.28
N GLU A 31 -12.78 -0.77 -7.66
CA GLU A 31 -12.70 -1.94 -8.56
C GLU A 31 -12.01 -1.63 -9.89
N GLU A 32 -12.10 -0.39 -10.40
CA GLU A 32 -11.37 0.08 -11.58
C GLU A 32 -9.84 0.01 -11.42
N SER A 33 -9.36 0.01 -10.17
CA SER A 33 -7.95 -0.11 -9.80
C SER A 33 -7.62 -1.49 -9.20
N ALA A 34 -8.43 -2.52 -9.47
CA ALA A 34 -8.17 -3.90 -9.01
C ALA A 34 -6.77 -4.41 -9.37
N TYR A 35 -6.20 -3.94 -10.49
CA TYR A 35 -4.81 -4.22 -10.84
C TYR A 35 -3.83 -3.76 -9.74
N LEU A 36 -4.03 -2.56 -9.19
CA LEU A 36 -3.20 -2.02 -8.11
C LEU A 36 -3.33 -2.86 -6.84
N ALA A 37 -4.56 -3.23 -6.45
CA ALA A 37 -4.80 -4.10 -5.30
C ALA A 37 -4.11 -5.46 -5.47
N ASN A 38 -4.16 -6.04 -6.68
CA ASN A 38 -3.51 -7.31 -6.98
C ASN A 38 -1.98 -7.21 -6.95
N THR A 39 -1.40 -6.14 -7.54
CA THR A 39 0.04 -5.89 -7.48
C THR A 39 0.53 -5.70 -6.05
N LEU A 40 -0.20 -4.92 -5.24
CA LEU A 40 0.15 -4.68 -3.85
C LEU A 40 0.00 -5.95 -3.00
N THR A 41 -1.04 -6.74 -3.24
CA THR A 41 -1.24 -8.06 -2.63
C THR A 41 -0.09 -9.01 -2.96
N ASP A 42 0.35 -9.03 -4.21
CA ASP A 42 1.52 -9.82 -4.63
C ASP A 42 2.78 -9.36 -3.91
N TRP A 43 2.98 -8.06 -3.76
CA TRP A 43 4.12 -7.52 -3.01
C TRP A 43 4.07 -7.93 -1.54
N VAL A 44 2.91 -7.84 -0.87
CA VAL A 44 2.76 -8.28 0.53
C VAL A 44 3.03 -9.78 0.67
N ASN A 45 2.44 -10.62 -0.19
CA ASN A 45 2.67 -12.08 -0.17
C ASN A 45 4.12 -12.47 -0.44
N ASN A 46 4.84 -11.71 -1.27
CA ASN A 46 6.25 -11.92 -1.55
C ASN A 46 7.17 -11.26 -0.50
N PHE A 47 6.63 -10.76 0.61
CA PHE A 47 7.35 -9.99 1.63
C PHE A 47 8.09 -8.75 1.05
N ARG A 48 7.62 -8.24 -0.08
CA ARG A 48 8.11 -7.04 -0.78
C ARG A 48 7.48 -5.77 -0.21
N ILE A 49 7.39 -5.71 1.10
CA ILE A 49 6.93 -4.53 1.84
C ILE A 49 7.80 -3.31 1.53
N ASP A 50 9.08 -3.53 1.27
CA ASP A 50 10.03 -2.51 0.79
C ASP A 50 9.52 -1.77 -0.48
N LYS A 51 8.87 -2.49 -1.41
CA LYS A 51 8.26 -1.89 -2.60
C LYS A 51 6.98 -1.11 -2.29
N VAL A 52 6.21 -1.58 -1.32
CA VAL A 52 5.03 -0.86 -0.83
C VAL A 52 5.47 0.45 -0.16
N ILE A 53 6.53 0.42 0.64
CA ILE A 53 7.13 1.58 1.30
C ILE A 53 7.64 2.57 0.25
N ASP A 54 8.41 2.11 -0.75
CA ASP A 54 8.91 2.94 -1.86
C ASP A 54 7.77 3.62 -2.65
N LEU A 55 6.70 2.87 -2.96
CA LEU A 55 5.52 3.41 -3.65
C LEU A 55 4.74 4.42 -2.80
N THR A 56 4.70 4.21 -1.48
CA THR A 56 3.95 5.05 -0.54
C THR A 56 4.78 6.15 0.08
N GLN A 57 6.08 6.16 -0.16
CA GLN A 57 6.95 7.22 0.28
C GLN A 57 6.51 8.49 -0.45
N PRO A 58 6.13 9.57 0.26
CA PRO A 58 5.97 10.86 -0.39
C PRO A 58 7.32 11.17 -1.03
N GLU A 59 7.34 11.45 -2.33
CA GLU A 59 8.57 11.89 -3.01
C GLU A 59 9.13 13.08 -2.22
N ASN A 60 10.16 12.82 -1.41
CA ASN A 60 10.99 13.86 -0.83
C ASN A 60 11.82 14.39 -2.00
N ASN A 61 11.19 15.23 -2.81
CA ASN A 61 11.87 16.16 -3.70
C ASN A 61 12.65 17.12 -2.81
N GLY A 62 13.87 16.71 -2.45
CA GLY A 62 14.89 17.55 -1.86
C GLY A 62 15.54 18.43 -2.91
#